data_AF-A0A5Q8CGF3-F1
#
_entry.id   AF-A0A5Q8CGF3-F1
#
_cell.length_a   1.000
_cell.length_b   1.000
_cell.length_c   1.000
_cell.angle_alpha   90.00
_cell.angle_beta   90.00
_cell.angle_gamma   90.00
#
_symmetry.space_group_name_H-M   'P 1'
#
loop_
_entity.id
_entity.type
_entity.pdbx_description
1 polymer ?
#
loop_
_entity_poly.entity_id
_entity_poly.type
_entity_poly.pdbx_seq_one_letter_code
_entity_poly.pdbx_strand_id
1 'polypeptide(L)'
;AGADTLAGGIGSDIFSYGAASESTPAGFDTITDFVHGVDKIDLSAIDAVSGGSDQAFLFGGQTSATVANSITWSEVGGNTIVRADVNGSGGAEFQITLTGVNLGLTASDFVL
;
A
#
# COMPACT_ATOMS: atom_id res chain seq x y z
N ALA A 1 13.89 -3.92 -3.74
CA ALA A 1 14.20 -4.01 -2.30
C ALA A 1 14.43 -2.60 -1.81
N GLY A 2 13.56 -2.11 -0.96
CA GLY A 2 13.58 -0.76 -0.41
C GLY A 2 13.37 -0.77 1.10
N ALA A 3 13.72 0.33 1.71
CA ALA A 3 13.32 0.76 3.04
C ALA A 3 13.40 2.30 3.01
N ASP A 4 12.81 2.85 1.95
CA ASP A 4 13.03 4.21 1.53
C ASP A 4 12.15 5.17 2.33
N THR A 5 12.64 6.39 2.55
CA THR A 5 11.84 7.47 3.13
C THR A 5 11.46 8.42 2.01
N LEU A 6 10.17 8.48 1.69
CA LEU A 6 9.62 9.20 0.55
C LEU A 6 8.84 10.42 1.03
N ALA A 7 8.92 11.50 0.24
CA ALA A 7 8.16 12.73 0.42
C ALA A 7 7.78 13.25 -0.97
N GLY A 8 6.49 13.47 -1.21
CA GLY A 8 5.99 14.04 -2.48
C GLY A 8 6.14 15.57 -2.50
N GLY A 9 5.96 16.20 -1.34
CA GLY A 9 5.96 17.63 -1.18
C GLY A 9 4.59 18.26 -1.41
N ILE A 10 4.55 19.35 -2.16
CA ILE A 10 3.30 20.05 -2.48
C ILE A 10 2.88 19.61 -3.87
N GLY A 11 1.66 19.10 -4.00
CA GLY A 11 1.13 18.74 -5.30
C GLY A 11 0.18 17.56 -5.19
N SER A 12 -0.10 16.94 -6.33
CA SER A 12 -0.69 15.61 -6.42
C SER A 12 0.43 14.68 -6.84
N ASP A 13 0.91 13.89 -5.90
CA ASP A 13 2.07 13.03 -6.08
C ASP A 13 1.64 11.57 -6.23
N ILE A 14 2.42 10.80 -7.00
CA ILE A 14 2.17 9.37 -7.23
C ILE A 14 3.38 8.58 -6.74
N PHE A 15 3.13 7.73 -5.74
CA PHE A 15 4.10 6.76 -5.23
C PHE A 15 3.86 5.43 -5.94
N SER A 16 4.65 5.14 -6.98
CA SER A 16 4.46 3.99 -7.86
C SER A 16 5.40 2.85 -7.49
N TYR A 17 4.85 1.63 -7.49
CA TYR A 17 5.57 0.39 -7.20
C TYR A 17 5.40 -0.59 -8.35
N GLY A 18 6.52 -1.01 -8.94
CA GLY A 18 6.57 -1.96 -10.04
C GLY A 18 6.53 -3.42 -9.59
N ALA A 19 6.85 -3.70 -8.33
CA ALA A 19 6.83 -5.04 -7.77
C ALA A 19 6.65 -5.03 -6.25
N ALA A 20 5.99 -6.05 -5.71
CA ALA A 20 5.83 -6.20 -4.25
C ALA A 20 7.17 -6.26 -3.49
N SER A 21 8.21 -6.78 -4.14
CA SER A 21 9.59 -6.85 -3.59
C SER A 21 10.28 -5.50 -3.40
N GLU A 22 9.68 -4.41 -3.89
CA GLU A 22 10.17 -3.05 -3.68
C GLU A 22 9.90 -2.58 -2.24
N SER A 23 8.77 -2.98 -1.63
CA SER A 23 8.41 -2.58 -0.27
C SER A 23 7.80 -3.75 0.50
N THR A 24 8.65 -4.67 0.96
CA THR A 24 8.23 -5.89 1.69
C THR A 24 7.99 -5.60 3.17
N PRO A 25 7.27 -6.45 3.93
CA PRO A 25 7.13 -6.26 5.38
C PRO A 25 8.45 -6.22 6.17
N ALA A 26 9.54 -6.78 5.63
CA ALA A 26 10.87 -6.75 6.24
C ALA A 26 11.74 -5.57 5.79
N GLY A 27 11.35 -4.89 4.72
CA GLY A 27 12.00 -3.71 4.15
C GLY A 27 10.92 -2.92 3.44
N PHE A 28 10.19 -2.13 4.24
CA PHE A 28 9.05 -1.34 3.80
C PHE A 28 9.45 0.12 3.71
N ASP A 29 8.88 0.80 2.74
CA ASP A 29 9.03 2.24 2.58
C ASP A 29 8.15 3.01 3.56
N THR A 30 8.57 4.23 3.85
CA THR A 30 7.85 5.18 4.68
C THR A 30 7.56 6.45 3.87
N ILE A 31 6.29 6.76 3.67
CA ILE A 31 5.85 8.03 3.07
C ILE A 31 5.53 9.01 4.20
N THR A 32 6.13 10.18 4.15
CA THR A 32 6.15 11.11 5.30
C THR A 32 5.10 12.21 5.23
N ASP A 33 4.52 12.46 4.06
CA ASP A 33 3.64 13.59 3.78
C ASP A 33 2.40 13.25 2.95
N PHE A 34 1.97 11.98 2.92
CA PHE A 34 0.82 11.53 2.13
C PHE A 34 -0.47 12.29 2.47
N VAL A 35 -1.12 12.86 1.44
CA VAL A 35 -2.38 13.59 1.56
C VAL A 35 -3.50 12.82 0.86
N HIS A 36 -4.43 12.28 1.66
CA HIS A 36 -5.65 11.63 1.15
C HIS A 36 -6.44 12.54 0.20
N GLY A 37 -6.95 11.94 -0.88
CA GLY A 37 -7.74 12.64 -1.89
C GLY A 37 -6.92 13.50 -2.86
N VAL A 38 -5.60 13.61 -2.64
CA VAL A 38 -4.67 14.38 -3.48
C VAL A 38 -3.59 13.47 -4.05
N ASP A 39 -2.88 12.75 -3.19
CA ASP A 39 -1.83 11.83 -3.60
C ASP A 39 -2.41 10.45 -3.95
N LYS A 40 -1.59 9.65 -4.64
CA LYS A 40 -1.92 8.28 -5.03
C LYS A 40 -0.79 7.31 -4.73
N ILE A 41 -1.17 6.10 -4.33
CA ILE A 41 -0.29 4.94 -4.29
C ILE A 41 -0.65 4.08 -5.50
N ASP A 42 0.29 3.89 -6.41
CA ASP A 42 0.08 3.14 -7.64
C ASP A 42 0.69 1.75 -7.53
N LEU A 43 -0.18 0.74 -7.47
CA LEU A 43 0.16 -0.68 -7.41
C LEU A 43 -0.35 -1.43 -8.65
N SER A 44 -0.77 -0.72 -9.71
CA SER A 44 -1.35 -1.31 -10.92
C SER A 44 -0.39 -2.20 -11.71
N ALA A 45 0.92 -2.13 -11.42
CA ALA A 45 1.91 -3.01 -12.01
C ALA A 45 2.10 -4.34 -11.24
N ILE A 46 1.44 -4.50 -10.08
CA ILE A 46 1.57 -5.67 -9.22
C ILE A 46 0.34 -6.56 -9.36
N ASP A 47 0.54 -7.74 -9.93
CA ASP A 47 -0.50 -8.76 -10.05
C ASP A 47 -0.88 -9.32 -8.67
N ALA A 48 -2.13 -9.16 -8.27
CA ALA A 48 -2.64 -9.63 -6.99
C ALA A 48 -2.84 -11.16 -6.94
N VAL A 49 -2.78 -11.88 -8.07
CA VAL A 49 -2.96 -13.35 -8.10
C VAL A 49 -1.87 -14.02 -8.93
N SER A 50 -0.94 -14.71 -8.25
CA SER A 50 0.13 -15.46 -8.91
C SER A 50 -0.39 -16.49 -9.93
N GLY A 51 0.11 -16.40 -11.16
CA GLY A 51 -0.16 -17.36 -12.24
C GLY A 51 -1.44 -17.07 -13.06
N GLY A 52 -2.09 -15.93 -12.83
CA GLY A 52 -3.21 -15.41 -13.62
C GLY A 52 -2.80 -14.39 -14.70
N SER A 53 -3.79 -13.66 -15.20
CA SER A 53 -3.62 -12.43 -15.98
C SER A 53 -3.65 -11.25 -15.02
N ASP A 54 -2.80 -10.24 -15.16
CA ASP A 54 -2.76 -9.04 -14.30
C ASP A 54 -4.09 -8.69 -13.57
N GLN A 55 -4.20 -9.14 -12.32
CA GLN A 55 -5.41 -8.99 -11.51
C GLN A 55 -5.22 -7.89 -10.48
N ALA A 56 -6.06 -6.87 -10.55
CA ALA A 56 -6.12 -5.80 -9.57
C ALA A 56 -6.44 -6.33 -8.16
N PHE A 57 -5.88 -5.71 -7.13
CA PHE A 57 -6.24 -5.99 -5.74
C PHE A 57 -7.70 -5.60 -5.46
N LEU A 58 -8.34 -6.33 -4.54
CA LEU A 58 -9.57 -5.85 -3.91
C LEU A 58 -9.24 -4.81 -2.83
N PHE A 59 -10.21 -3.96 -2.48
CA PHE A 59 -10.07 -3.04 -1.36
C PHE A 59 -10.71 -3.61 -0.10
N GLY A 60 -9.90 -4.06 0.85
CA GLY A 60 -10.34 -4.59 2.14
C GLY A 60 -10.54 -3.52 3.23
N GLY A 61 -10.03 -2.31 3.02
CA GLY A 61 -10.24 -1.16 3.90
C GLY A 61 -9.52 -1.25 5.25
N GLN A 62 -10.07 -0.55 6.26
CA GLN A 62 -9.45 -0.47 7.58
C GLN A 62 -9.64 -1.77 8.37
N THR A 63 -8.57 -2.54 8.52
CA THR A 63 -8.53 -3.75 9.34
C THR A 63 -7.08 -4.12 9.67
N SER A 64 -6.85 -4.67 10.86
CA SER A 64 -5.54 -5.20 11.26
C SER A 64 -5.22 -6.55 10.61
N ALA A 65 -6.23 -7.23 10.05
CA ALA A 65 -6.04 -8.48 9.34
C ALA A 65 -5.50 -8.24 7.93
N THR A 66 -4.69 -9.17 7.45
CA THR A 66 -4.44 -9.31 6.02
C THR A 66 -5.60 -10.09 5.40
N VAL A 67 -6.06 -9.63 4.24
CA VAL A 67 -7.12 -10.28 3.46
C VAL A 67 -6.53 -10.69 2.12
N ALA A 68 -6.80 -11.93 1.70
CA ALA A 68 -6.28 -12.49 0.45
C ALA A 68 -6.56 -11.57 -0.74
N ASN A 69 -5.55 -11.36 -1.58
CA ASN A 69 -5.62 -10.58 -2.82
C ASN A 69 -6.19 -9.16 -2.63
N SER A 70 -5.99 -8.58 -1.45
CA SER A 70 -6.60 -7.30 -1.07
C SER A 70 -5.59 -6.34 -0.46
N ILE A 71 -5.89 -5.05 -0.60
CA ILE A 71 -5.23 -3.97 0.15
C ILE A 71 -6.01 -3.72 1.43
N THR A 72 -5.34 -3.81 2.57
CA THR A 72 -5.87 -3.42 3.88
C THR A 72 -4.97 -2.40 4.55
N TRP A 73 -5.51 -1.65 5.51
CA TRP A 73 -4.71 -0.72 6.29
C TRP A 73 -5.13 -0.67 7.75
N SER A 74 -4.21 -0.28 8.63
CA SER A 74 -4.49 -0.10 10.06
C SER A 74 -3.61 0.98 10.66
N GLU A 75 -4.08 1.60 11.73
CA GLU A 75 -3.32 2.61 12.45
C GLU A 75 -2.62 2.00 13.66
N VAL A 76 -1.30 2.13 13.73
CA VAL A 76 -0.47 1.55 14.79
C VAL A 76 0.67 2.51 15.13
N GLY A 77 0.87 2.80 16.42
CA GLY A 77 2.02 3.57 16.87
C GLY A 77 2.11 5.01 16.33
N GLY A 78 0.98 5.61 15.96
CA GLY A 78 0.93 6.96 15.38
C GLY A 78 1.13 7.00 13.85
N ASN A 79 1.17 5.84 13.20
CA ASN A 79 1.30 5.71 11.75
C ASN A 79 0.15 4.90 11.14
N THR A 80 -0.04 5.04 9.83
CA THR A 80 -0.98 4.24 9.04
C THR A 80 -0.20 3.21 8.25
N ILE A 81 -0.40 1.93 8.53
CA ILE A 81 0.28 0.82 7.86
C ILE A 81 -0.64 0.27 6.79
N VAL A 82 -0.24 0.38 5.53
CA VAL A 82 -0.90 -0.20 4.36
C VAL A 82 -0.24 -1.53 4.03
N ARG A 83 -1.03 -2.56 3.75
CA ARG A 83 -0.58 -3.92 3.42
C ARG A 83 -1.30 -4.43 2.18
N ALA A 84 -0.63 -5.25 1.37
CA ALA A 84 -1.26 -6.02 0.32
C ALA A 84 -0.79 -7.49 0.35
N ASP A 85 -1.75 -8.40 0.15
CA ASP A 85 -1.50 -9.82 -0.08
C ASP A 85 -1.54 -10.09 -1.58
N VAL A 86 -0.42 -10.54 -2.13
CA VAL A 86 -0.15 -10.63 -3.57
C VAL A 86 -0.33 -12.06 -4.09
N ASN A 87 -0.42 -13.05 -3.20
CA ASN A 87 -0.50 -14.46 -3.59
C ASN A 87 -1.69 -15.20 -2.96
N GLY A 88 -2.52 -14.51 -2.19
CA GLY A 88 -3.70 -15.04 -1.52
C GLY A 88 -3.39 -15.91 -0.30
N SER A 89 -2.18 -15.81 0.28
CA SER A 89 -1.75 -16.65 1.39
C SER A 89 -2.39 -16.30 2.73
N GLY A 90 -2.99 -15.11 2.85
CA GLY A 90 -3.37 -14.47 4.10
C GLY A 90 -2.20 -13.78 4.81
N GLY A 91 -1.01 -13.77 4.20
CA GLY A 91 0.15 -12.98 4.60
C GLY A 91 0.31 -11.75 3.71
N ALA A 92 0.86 -10.65 4.24
CA ALA A 92 1.17 -9.50 3.40
C ALA A 92 2.53 -9.72 2.73
N GLU A 93 2.63 -9.55 1.42
CA GLU A 93 3.90 -9.53 0.69
C GLU A 93 4.39 -8.11 0.42
N PHE A 94 3.50 -7.13 0.54
CA PHE A 94 3.79 -5.71 0.36
C PHE A 94 3.32 -4.90 1.57
N GLN A 95 4.10 -3.90 1.97
CA GLN A 95 3.76 -2.99 3.05
C GLN A 95 4.32 -1.59 2.78
N ILE A 96 3.52 -0.55 3.04
CA ILE A 96 3.99 0.84 3.13
C ILE A 96 3.58 1.38 4.50
N THR A 97 4.43 2.20 5.11
CA THR A 97 4.05 3.02 6.27
C THR A 97 3.80 4.46 5.85
N LEU A 98 2.64 5.00 6.16
CA LEU A 98 2.37 6.43 6.06
C LEU A 98 2.51 7.05 7.46
N THR A 99 3.24 8.16 7.55
CA THR A 99 3.36 8.88 8.81
C THR A 99 2.02 9.52 9.18
N GLY A 100 1.57 9.32 10.43
CA GLY A 100 0.30 9.87 10.91
C GLY A 100 -0.87 8.90 10.92
N VAL A 101 -1.95 9.34 11.57
CA VAL A 101 -3.22 8.61 11.76
C VAL A 101 -4.38 9.50 11.37
N ASN A 102 -5.57 8.91 11.23
CA ASN A 102 -6.79 9.54 10.74
C ASN A 102 -6.61 10.16 9.34
N LEU A 103 -5.79 9.53 8.49
CA LEU A 103 -5.61 9.97 7.10
C LEU A 103 -6.87 9.76 6.26
N GLY A 104 -7.77 8.86 6.69
CA GLY A 104 -9.07 8.66 6.03
C GLY A 104 -8.98 7.90 4.70
N LEU A 105 -8.00 6.99 4.56
CA LEU A 105 -7.74 6.28 3.31
C LEU A 105 -8.98 5.55 2.77
N THR A 106 -9.15 5.65 1.45
CA THR A 106 -10.24 5.04 0.68
C THR A 106 -9.67 4.27 -0.50
N ALA A 107 -10.53 3.51 -1.20
CA ALA A 107 -10.14 2.86 -2.45
C ALA A 107 -9.64 3.86 -3.51
N SER A 108 -10.09 5.12 -3.47
CA SER A 108 -9.69 6.12 -4.46
C SER A 108 -8.26 6.61 -4.32
N ASP A 109 -7.59 6.30 -3.20
CA ASP A 109 -6.18 6.63 -2.98
C ASP A 109 -5.22 5.64 -3.65
N PHE A 110 -5.76 4.54 -4.18
CA PHE A 110 -5.01 3.47 -4.81
C PHE A 110 -5.31 3.41 -6.31
N VAL A 111 -4.27 3.29 -7.13
CA VAL A 111 -4.37 2.95 -8.55
C VAL A 111 -4.04 1.46 -8.67
N LEU A 112 -5.00 0.69 -9.21
CA LEU A 112 -5.02 -0.78 -9.26
C LEU A 112 -5.40 -1.27 -10.65
#